data_AF-A0A2G1WQ94-F1
#
_entry.id   AF-A0A2G1WQ94-F1
#
_cell.length_a   1.000
_cell.length_b   1.000
_cell.length_c   1.000
_cell.angle_alpha   90.00
_cell.angle_beta   90.00
_cell.angle_gamma   90.00
#
_symmetry.space_group_name_H-M   'P 1'
#
loop_
_entity.id
_entity.type
_entity.pdbx_description
1 polymer ?
#
loop_
_entity_poly.entity_id
_entity_poly.type
_entity_poly.pdbx_seq_one_letter_code
_entity_poly.pdbx_strand_id
1 'polypeptide(L)' 'MTGGTPVAGETLPGADGGDDDADRVVCHVDMDCFYASCERLRRPDLAGEPVVVGA' A
#
# COMPACT_ATOMS: atom_id res chain seq x y z
N MET A 1 -14.03 38.55 -5.98
CA MET A 1 -13.77 37.41 -5.06
C MET A 1 -13.02 36.39 -5.87
N THR A 2 -11.72 36.27 -5.62
CA THR A 2 -10.77 35.49 -6.43
C THR A 2 -11.14 34.01 -6.37
N GLY A 3 -11.45 33.42 -7.53
CA GLY A 3 -11.56 31.97 -7.67
C GLY A 3 -10.19 31.37 -7.42
N GLY A 4 -10.03 30.71 -6.26
CA GLY A 4 -8.85 29.93 -5.97
C GLY A 4 -8.89 28.66 -6.81
N THR A 5 -7.91 28.48 -7.68
CA THR A 5 -7.66 27.20 -8.35
C THR A 5 -7.48 26.13 -7.27
N PRO A 6 -8.19 24.98 -7.33
CA PRO A 6 -7.89 23.87 -6.45
C PRO A 6 -6.48 23.42 -6.78
N VAL A 7 -5.59 23.39 -5.78
CA VAL A 7 -4.30 22.73 -5.95
C VAL A 7 -4.59 21.25 -6.14
N ALA A 8 -4.28 20.72 -7.32
CA ALA A 8 -4.38 19.29 -7.56
C ALA A 8 -3.50 18.58 -6.53
N GLY A 9 -4.10 17.73 -5.70
CA GLY A 9 -3.33 16.81 -4.87
C GLY A 9 -2.46 15.93 -5.75
N GLU A 10 -1.33 15.48 -5.23
CA GLU A 10 -0.43 14.59 -5.96
C GLU A 10 -1.20 13.33 -6.39
N THR A 11 -1.23 13.04 -7.69
CA THR A 11 -1.79 11.80 -8.23
C THR A 11 -0.75 10.70 -8.18
N LEU A 12 -1.21 9.45 -8.13
CA LEU A 12 -0.31 8.32 -8.26
C LEU A 12 0.37 8.35 -9.65
N PRO A 13 1.64 7.96 -9.76
CA PRO A 13 2.30 7.83 -11.05
C PRO A 13 1.48 6.94 -12.00
N GLY A 14 1.09 7.47 -13.15
CA GLY A 14 0.28 6.77 -14.17
C GLY A 14 -1.24 6.91 -14.01
N ALA A 15 -1.71 7.73 -13.06
CA ALA A 15 -3.09 8.19 -13.01
C ALA A 15 -3.16 9.60 -13.63
N ASP A 16 -3.15 9.65 -14.95
CA ASP A 16 -3.26 10.88 -15.72
C ASP A 16 -4.75 11.14 -15.94
N GLY A 17 -5.29 12.23 -15.37
CA GLY A 17 -6.72 12.57 -15.39
C GLY A 17 -7.24 13.04 -16.75
N GLY A 18 -7.15 12.16 -17.74
CA GLY A 18 -7.66 12.35 -19.09
C GLY A 18 -9.11 11.89 -19.22
N ASP A 19 -10.00 12.87 -19.25
CA ASP A 19 -11.37 12.88 -19.79
C ASP A 19 -12.40 11.87 -19.24
N ASP A 20 -13.32 12.41 -18.43
CA ASP A 20 -14.73 12.05 -18.21
C ASP A 20 -15.15 10.66 -17.68
N ASP A 21 -14.22 9.73 -17.43
CA ASP A 21 -14.45 8.55 -16.58
C ASP A 21 -13.51 8.64 -15.38
N ALA A 22 -14.04 8.73 -14.15
CA ALA A 22 -13.22 8.80 -12.95
C ALA A 22 -12.11 7.74 -12.97
N ASP A 23 -10.84 8.18 -12.98
CA ASP A 23 -9.68 7.31 -13.11
C ASP A 23 -9.78 6.14 -12.13
N ARG A 24 -9.98 4.93 -12.65
CA ARG A 24 -10.04 3.74 -11.81
C ARG A 24 -8.62 3.38 -11.39
N VAL A 25 -8.27 3.77 -10.18
CA VAL A 25 -7.02 3.36 -9.53
C VAL A 25 -7.20 1.96 -8.92
N VAL A 26 -6.36 1.00 -9.36
CA VAL A 26 -6.29 -0.34 -8.74
C VAL A 26 -5.01 -0.43 -7.93
N CYS A 27 -5.14 -0.54 -6.60
CA CYS A 27 -4.02 -0.76 -5.69
C CYS A 27 -3.96 -2.25 -5.31
N HIS A 28 -2.85 -2.90 -5.65
CA HIS A 28 -2.53 -4.23 -5.14
C HIS A 28 -1.68 -4.09 -3.88
N VAL A 29 -2.10 -4.76 -2.82
CA VAL A 29 -1.37 -4.78 -1.55
C VAL A 29 -1.07 -6.22 -1.20
N ASP A 30 0.22 -6.53 -1.06
CA ASP A 30 0.72 -7.81 -0.59
C ASP A 30 1.50 -7.61 0.71
N MET A 31 1.31 -8.53 1.64
CA MET A 31 1.92 -8.45 2.97
C MET A 31 3.17 -9.32 3.02
N ASP A 32 4.32 -8.69 3.27
CA ASP A 32 5.62 -9.36 3.34
C ASP A 32 5.59 -10.53 4.34
N CYS A 33 5.69 -11.76 3.82
CA CYS A 33 5.69 -13.00 4.60
C CYS A 33 4.60 -13.05 5.68
N PHE A 34 3.36 -12.66 5.34
CA PHE A 34 2.27 -12.37 6.28
C PHE A 34 2.24 -13.20 7.58
N TYR A 35 2.14 -14.53 7.49
CA TYR A 35 2.08 -15.38 8.69
C TYR A 35 3.37 -15.38 9.51
N ALA A 36 4.54 -15.44 8.85
CA ALA A 36 5.81 -15.39 9.56
C ALA A 36 6.04 -14.02 10.22
N SER A 37 5.60 -12.93 9.58
CA SER A 37 5.66 -11.58 10.13
C SER A 37 4.75 -11.42 11.36
N CYS A 38 3.54 -11.98 11.33
CA CYS A 38 2.66 -12.07 12.49
C CYS A 38 3.29 -12.85 13.65
N GLU A 39 3.90 -13.99 13.37
CA GLU A 39 4.54 -14.80 14.40
C GLU A 39 5.78 -14.11 14.99
N ARG A 40 6.62 -13.43 14.18
CA ARG A 40 7.74 -12.63 14.71
C ARG A 40 7.29 -11.50 15.65
N LEU A 41 6.13 -10.89 15.38
CA LEU A 41 5.55 -9.88 16.28
C LEU A 41 5.08 -10.51 17.60
N ARG A 42 4.43 -11.67 17.54
CA ARG A 42 3.93 -12.41 18.72
C ARG A 42 5.05 -13.07 19.53
N ARG A 43 6.14 -13.46 18.85
CA ARG A 43 7.29 -14.22 19.35
C ARG A 43 8.57 -13.47 19.02
N PRO A 44 8.91 -12.43 19.81
CA PRO A 44 10.06 -11.57 19.53
C PRO A 44 11.40 -12.33 19.59
N ASP A 45 11.43 -13.51 20.21
CA ASP A 45 12.56 -14.44 20.20
C ASP A 45 12.91 -14.97 18.80
N LEU A 46 12.00 -14.89 17.83
CA LEU A 46 12.25 -15.28 16.43
C LEU A 46 12.92 -14.17 15.60
N ALA A 47 13.25 -13.02 16.19
CA ALA A 47 13.92 -11.93 15.48
C ALA A 47 15.34 -12.35 15.06
N GLY A 48 15.61 -12.25 13.76
CA GLY A 48 16.89 -12.65 13.15
C GLY A 48 16.93 -14.11 12.72
N GLU A 49 15.97 -14.93 13.13
CA GLU A 49 15.96 -16.35 12.82
C GLU A 49 15.29 -16.63 11.45
N PRO A 50 15.72 -17.67 10.71
CA PRO A 50 14.96 -18.21 9.60
C PRO A 50 13.68 -18.89 10.10
N VAL A 51 12.51 -18.48 9.58
CA VAL A 51 11.19 -18.94 10.05
C VAL A 51 10.33 -19.42 8.89
N VAL A 52 9.60 -20.51 9.09
CA VAL A 52 8.53 -21.01 8.20
C VAL A 52 7.28 -21.32 9.03
N VAL A 53 6.10 -21.14 8.44
CA VAL A 53 4.81 -21.55 8.99
C VAL A 53 4.22 -22.63 8.08
N GLY A 54 3.90 -23.80 8.63
CA GLY A 54 3.42 -24.97 7.90
C GLY A 54 2.85 -26.04 8.85
N ALA A 55 2.41 -27.17 8.28
CA ALA A 55 1.88 -28.34 8.99
C ALA A 55 2.73 -29.59 8.71
#